data_AF-A0A1S2MCF5-F1
#
_entry.id   AF-A0A1S2MCF5-F1
#
_cell.length_a   1.000
_cell.length_b   1.000
_cell.length_c   1.000
_cell.angle_alpha   90.00
_cell.angle_beta   90.00
_cell.angle_gamma   90.00
#
_symmetry.space_group_name_H-M   'P 1'
#
loop_
_entity.id
_entity.type
_entity.pdbx_description
1 polymer ?
#
loop_
_entity_poly.entity_id
_entity_poly.type
_entity_poly.pdbx_seq_one_letter_code
_entity_poly.pdbx_strand_id
1 'polypeptide(L)'
;MMNKSLSLRFGIVGLVVIVMAVSAYNHYLRSDSSSLVDKGDEKEVVEDVENVEIDEVPTEPVATPIDNANEKELHNKIFQLHTELNNTVGWRGYLSVNWDDEGRMNYLIEQTFLIEKGTSSEVLKQDMVNMRACLEVAYEKKDVYGLRLAHRIIHDLDYFINNNSTDGIVYNMTSYGNDSKINEVFTYIQ
;
A
#
# COMPACT_ATOMS: atom_id res chain seq x y z
N MET A 1 -6.31 -28.81 48.77
CA MET A 1 -7.39 -28.08 48.06
C MET A 1 -6.98 -26.61 47.99
N MET A 2 -6.60 -26.11 46.81
CA MET A 2 -6.18 -24.71 46.63
C MET A 2 -7.42 -23.82 46.51
N ASN A 3 -7.47 -22.74 47.29
CA ASN A 3 -8.62 -21.82 47.35
C ASN A 3 -8.81 -21.12 45.99
N LYS A 4 -9.95 -21.38 45.34
CA LYS A 4 -10.35 -20.80 44.04
C LYS A 4 -10.35 -19.25 44.03
N SER A 5 -10.42 -18.62 45.19
CA SER A 5 -10.33 -17.15 45.34
C SER A 5 -8.90 -16.60 45.14
N LEU A 6 -7.87 -17.43 45.32
CA LEU A 6 -6.47 -17.00 45.16
C LEU A 6 -6.07 -17.02 43.68
N SER A 7 -6.49 -18.03 42.92
CA SER A 7 -6.20 -18.13 41.47
C SER A 7 -6.87 -17.03 40.64
N LEU A 8 -8.06 -16.57 41.05
CA LEU A 8 -8.77 -15.48 40.35
C LEU A 8 -8.07 -14.13 40.53
N ARG A 9 -7.48 -13.87 41.71
CA ARG A 9 -6.76 -12.62 41.99
C ARG A 9 -5.45 -12.51 41.20
N PHE A 10 -4.72 -13.61 41.02
CA PHE A 10 -3.52 -13.62 40.17
C PHE A 10 -3.84 -13.41 38.69
N GLY A 11 -4.98 -13.94 38.20
CA GLY A 11 -5.42 -13.72 36.82
C GLY A 11 -5.72 -12.25 36.51
N ILE A 12 -6.36 -11.54 37.43
CA ILE A 12 -6.70 -10.12 37.25
C ILE A 12 -5.43 -9.24 37.29
N VAL A 13 -4.51 -9.52 38.22
CA VAL A 13 -3.24 -8.76 38.31
C VAL A 13 -2.40 -8.97 37.05
N GLY A 14 -2.33 -10.21 36.53
CA GLY A 14 -1.63 -10.50 35.27
C GLY A 14 -2.21 -9.74 34.08
N LEU A 15 -3.54 -9.68 33.96
CA LEU A 15 -4.21 -8.96 32.88
C LEU A 15 -3.95 -7.44 32.94
N VAL A 16 -3.93 -6.86 34.14
CA VAL A 16 -3.64 -5.43 34.34
C VAL A 16 -2.20 -5.08 33.93
N VAL A 17 -1.23 -5.95 34.24
CA VAL A 17 0.17 -5.75 33.82
C VAL A 17 0.32 -5.80 32.30
N ILE A 18 -0.40 -6.72 31.64
CA ILE A 18 -0.38 -6.84 30.17
C ILE A 18 -0.96 -5.57 29.51
N VAL A 19 -2.09 -5.07 30.01
CA VAL A 19 -2.71 -3.84 29.48
C VAL A 19 -1.78 -2.63 29.64
N MET A 20 -1.11 -2.50 30.79
CA MET A 20 -0.14 -1.43 31.01
C MET A 20 1.07 -1.54 30.06
N ALA A 21 1.60 -2.75 29.83
CA ALA A 21 2.72 -2.96 28.92
C ALA A 21 2.34 -2.61 27.47
N VAL A 22 1.15 -3.01 27.01
CA VAL A 22 0.64 -2.65 25.68
C VAL A 22 0.43 -1.14 25.54
N SER A 23 -0.12 -0.48 26.56
CA SER A 23 -0.31 0.98 26.55
C SER A 23 1.02 1.73 26.53
N ALA A 24 2.02 1.26 27.29
CA ALA A 24 3.34 1.87 27.30
C ALA A 24 4.06 1.69 25.95
N TYR A 25 3.93 0.51 25.34
CA TYR A 25 4.47 0.22 24.00
C TYR A 25 3.83 1.11 22.93
N ASN A 26 2.50 1.26 22.94
CA ASN A 26 1.80 2.16 22.01
C ASN A 26 2.18 3.63 22.22
N HIS A 27 2.40 4.06 23.47
CA HIS A 27 2.88 5.42 23.76
C HIS A 27 4.30 5.64 23.25
N TYR A 28 5.20 4.67 23.42
CA TYR A 28 6.58 4.74 22.94
C TYR A 28 6.64 4.93 21.40
N LEU A 29 5.86 4.16 20.64
CA LEU A 29 5.77 4.30 19.18
C LEU A 29 5.26 5.69 18.75
N ARG A 30 4.40 6.31 19.57
CA ARG A 30 3.87 7.66 19.32
C ARG A 30 4.87 8.78 19.67
N SER A 31 5.79 8.56 20.61
CA SER A 31 6.83 9.55 20.94
C SER A 31 7.99 9.57 19.95
N ASP A 32 8.31 8.45 19.28
CA ASP A 32 9.38 8.42 18.28
C ASP A 32 9.00 9.17 16.99
N SER A 33 7.70 9.27 16.69
CA SER A 33 7.16 9.99 15.53
C SER A 33 7.03 11.51 15.73
N SER A 34 7.23 12.04 16.95
CA SER A 34 7.09 13.47 17.25
C SER A 34 8.42 14.25 17.31
N SER A 35 9.55 13.65 16.92
CA SER A 35 10.88 14.27 17.05
C SER A 35 11.48 14.87 15.77
N LEU A 36 10.73 14.95 14.66
CA LEU A 36 11.20 15.57 13.41
C LEU A 36 10.35 16.77 12.94
N VAL A 37 9.96 17.65 13.87
CA VAL A 37 9.55 19.02 13.53
C VAL A 37 10.33 19.97 14.42
N ASP A 38 11.55 20.28 13.99
CA ASP A 38 12.35 21.36 14.55
C ASP A 38 11.80 22.70 14.02
N LYS A 39 11.48 23.59 14.96
CA LYS A 39 11.11 24.98 14.71
C LYS A 39 12.41 25.80 14.78
N GLY A 40 12.79 26.41 13.67
CA GLY A 40 13.87 27.39 13.60
C GLY A 40 13.37 28.69 12.96
N ASP A 41 13.33 29.74 13.78
CA ASP A 41 12.88 31.09 13.48
C ASP A 41 13.73 31.86 12.44
N GLU A 42 13.07 32.89 11.92
CA GLU A 42 13.51 33.95 11.01
C GLU A 42 14.89 34.56 11.31
N LYS A 43 15.64 34.85 10.24
CA LYS A 43 16.50 36.03 10.15
C LYS A 43 16.60 36.55 8.72
N GLU A 44 16.12 37.77 8.57
CA GLU A 44 16.28 38.70 7.45
C GLU A 44 17.77 39.04 7.21
N VAL A 45 18.24 38.85 5.97
CA VAL A 45 19.32 39.64 5.36
C VAL A 45 18.98 39.82 3.87
N VAL A 46 18.77 41.09 3.50
CA VAL A 46 18.63 41.58 2.13
C VAL A 46 20.03 41.75 1.53
N GLU A 47 20.25 41.26 0.31
CA GLU A 47 21.14 41.92 -0.65
C GLU A 47 20.78 41.53 -2.09
N ASP A 48 20.61 42.58 -2.92
CA ASP A 48 20.28 42.60 -4.34
C ASP A 48 21.18 41.71 -5.21
N VAL A 49 20.59 40.89 -6.09
CA VAL A 49 21.19 40.53 -7.39
C VAL A 49 20.11 40.32 -8.46
N GLU A 50 20.10 41.25 -9.41
CA GLU A 50 19.76 41.17 -10.83
C GLU A 50 18.62 40.24 -11.32
N ASN A 51 17.55 40.92 -11.74
CA ASN A 51 16.65 40.64 -12.86
C ASN A 51 17.09 39.51 -13.82
N VAL A 52 16.43 38.36 -13.73
CA VAL A 52 16.31 37.39 -14.82
C VAL A 52 14.81 37.18 -15.05
N GLU A 53 14.32 37.64 -16.19
CA GLU A 53 13.02 37.22 -16.73
C GLU A 53 13.07 35.70 -16.92
N ILE A 54 12.39 34.98 -16.04
CA ILE A 54 12.09 33.56 -16.23
C ILE A 54 10.62 33.51 -16.64
N ASP A 55 10.39 33.20 -17.91
CA ASP A 55 9.07 32.93 -18.46
C ASP A 55 8.31 31.96 -17.54
N GLU A 56 7.10 32.35 -17.14
CA GLU A 56 6.15 31.45 -16.49
C GLU A 56 5.97 30.21 -17.37
N VAL A 57 6.41 29.06 -16.88
CA VAL A 57 6.03 27.75 -17.41
C VAL A 57 4.89 27.24 -16.52
N PRO A 58 3.62 27.32 -16.94
CA PRO A 58 2.56 26.60 -16.27
C PRO A 58 2.66 25.15 -16.70
N THR A 59 3.17 24.29 -15.81
CA THR A 59 2.95 22.83 -15.92
C THR A 59 2.31 22.34 -14.65
N GLU A 60 1.09 22.82 -14.39
CA GLU A 60 0.06 22.00 -13.76
C GLU A 60 -0.01 20.67 -14.53
N PRO A 61 0.03 19.51 -13.88
CA PRO A 61 -0.23 18.25 -14.57
C PRO A 61 -1.64 18.33 -15.14
N VAL A 62 -1.75 18.36 -16.47
CA VAL A 62 -3.02 18.28 -17.18
C VAL A 62 -3.61 16.90 -16.90
N ALA A 63 -4.36 16.78 -15.80
CA ALA A 63 -5.26 15.68 -15.57
C ALA A 63 -6.33 15.74 -16.66
N THR A 64 -6.16 14.94 -17.71
CA THR A 64 -7.22 14.74 -18.70
C THR A 64 -8.45 14.23 -17.97
N PRO A 65 -9.64 14.81 -18.19
CA PRO A 65 -10.87 14.33 -17.56
C PRO A 65 -11.10 12.87 -17.96
N ILE A 66 -10.93 11.97 -17.00
CA ILE A 66 -11.39 10.60 -17.12
C ILE A 66 -12.92 10.72 -17.16
N ASP A 67 -13.57 10.14 -18.17
CA ASP A 67 -15.03 10.07 -18.23
C ASP A 67 -15.54 9.53 -16.89
N ASN A 68 -16.38 10.28 -16.19
CA ASN A 68 -16.77 9.99 -14.80
C ASN A 68 -17.36 8.57 -14.62
N ALA A 69 -17.91 7.97 -15.68
CA ALA A 69 -18.36 6.57 -15.68
C ALA A 69 -17.19 5.58 -15.67
N ASN A 70 -16.13 5.85 -16.43
CA ASN A 70 -14.90 5.05 -16.46
C ASN A 70 -14.10 5.21 -15.17
N GLU A 71 -14.15 6.37 -14.53
CA GLU A 71 -13.50 6.60 -13.23
C GLU A 71 -14.15 5.75 -12.14
N LYS A 72 -15.47 5.81 -11.96
CA LYS A 72 -16.16 4.98 -10.97
C LYS A 72 -15.96 3.48 -11.21
N GLU A 73 -15.95 3.05 -12.48
CA GLU A 73 -15.66 1.66 -12.82
C GLU A 73 -14.23 1.27 -12.43
N LEU A 74 -13.24 2.11 -12.72
CA LEU A 74 -11.85 1.90 -12.34
C LEU A 74 -11.68 1.77 -10.82
N HIS A 75 -12.27 2.70 -10.06
CA HIS A 75 -12.25 2.68 -8.60
C HIS A 75 -12.77 1.34 -8.05
N ASN A 76 -13.91 0.88 -8.57
CA ASN A 76 -14.49 -0.41 -8.16
C ASN A 76 -13.61 -1.60 -8.53
N LYS A 77 -13.00 -1.61 -9.72
CA LYS A 77 -12.11 -2.69 -10.16
C LYS A 77 -10.86 -2.78 -9.28
N ILE A 78 -10.25 -1.64 -8.94
CA ILE A 78 -9.09 -1.60 -8.02
C ILE A 78 -9.47 -2.14 -6.64
N PHE A 79 -10.60 -1.69 -6.09
CA PHE A 79 -11.10 -2.15 -4.79
C PHE A 79 -11.38 -3.66 -4.78
N GLN A 80 -11.98 -4.20 -5.85
CA GLN A 80 -12.27 -5.62 -5.99
C GLN A 80 -10.98 -6.44 -6.08
N LEU A 81 -10.01 -6.02 -6.87
CA LEU A 81 -8.69 -6.66 -6.96
C LEU A 81 -7.97 -6.67 -5.62
N HIS A 82 -7.96 -5.55 -4.89
CA HIS A 82 -7.38 -5.48 -3.56
C HIS A 82 -8.08 -6.43 -2.59
N THR A 83 -9.42 -6.51 -2.64
CA THR A 83 -10.20 -7.44 -1.80
C THR A 83 -9.84 -8.91 -2.09
N GLU A 84 -9.75 -9.31 -3.36
CA GLU A 84 -9.40 -10.68 -3.74
C GLU A 84 -7.95 -11.03 -3.35
N LEU A 85 -7.01 -10.08 -3.48
CA LEU A 85 -5.64 -10.29 -3.02
C LEU A 85 -5.55 -10.34 -1.49
N ASN A 86 -6.36 -9.58 -0.75
CA ASN A 86 -6.48 -9.73 0.69
C ASN A 86 -6.99 -11.11 1.09
N ASN A 87 -8.00 -11.63 0.39
CA ASN A 87 -8.52 -12.99 0.63
C ASN A 87 -7.48 -14.08 0.33
N THR A 88 -6.54 -13.80 -0.59
CA THR A 88 -5.50 -14.76 -1.00
C THR A 88 -4.26 -14.70 -0.10
N VAL A 89 -3.71 -13.50 0.12
CA VAL A 89 -2.41 -13.28 0.78
C VAL A 89 -2.41 -12.22 1.87
N GLY A 90 -3.58 -11.69 2.25
CA GLY A 90 -3.77 -10.75 3.36
C GLY A 90 -3.45 -11.37 4.73
N TRP A 91 -4.05 -10.89 5.82
CA TRP A 91 -3.67 -11.27 7.19
C TRP A 91 -3.50 -12.79 7.38
N ARG A 92 -2.24 -13.25 7.40
CA ARG A 92 -1.81 -14.66 7.46
C ARG A 92 -2.26 -15.56 6.29
N GLY A 93 -2.94 -15.04 5.27
CA GLY A 93 -3.37 -15.80 4.08
C GLY A 93 -2.19 -16.39 3.30
N TYR A 94 -1.05 -15.70 3.35
CA TYR A 94 0.22 -16.15 2.78
C TYR A 94 0.72 -17.52 3.31
N LEU A 95 0.23 -17.98 4.46
CA LEU A 95 0.59 -19.29 5.04
C LEU A 95 -0.19 -20.46 4.42
N SER A 96 -1.27 -20.17 3.70
CA SER A 96 -2.24 -21.18 3.26
C SER A 96 -2.81 -20.86 1.87
N VAL A 97 -1.99 -20.30 0.98
CA VAL A 97 -2.41 -20.03 -0.40
C VAL A 97 -2.85 -21.33 -1.07
N ASN A 98 -4.09 -21.34 -1.57
CA ASN A 98 -4.61 -22.45 -2.34
C ASN A 98 -4.24 -22.30 -3.83
N TRP A 99 -3.11 -22.88 -4.21
CA TRP A 99 -2.62 -22.84 -5.59
C TRP A 99 -3.46 -23.66 -6.59
N ASP A 100 -4.34 -24.54 -6.10
CA ASP A 100 -5.23 -25.34 -6.94
C ASP A 100 -6.54 -24.59 -7.27
N ASP A 101 -6.72 -23.37 -6.76
CA ASP A 101 -7.81 -22.46 -7.13
C ASP A 101 -7.45 -21.69 -8.41
N GLU A 102 -7.40 -22.40 -9.54
CA GLU A 102 -7.07 -21.82 -10.84
C GLU A 102 -8.04 -20.70 -11.23
N GLY A 103 -9.31 -20.83 -10.81
CA GLY A 103 -10.36 -19.84 -11.07
C GLY A 103 -10.03 -18.48 -10.47
N ARG A 104 -9.60 -18.45 -9.20
CA ARG A 104 -9.17 -17.20 -8.55
C ARG A 104 -7.94 -16.60 -9.21
N MET A 105 -6.94 -17.41 -9.53
CA MET A 105 -5.70 -16.92 -10.15
C MET A 105 -5.95 -16.35 -11.56
N ASN A 106 -6.75 -17.05 -12.37
CA ASN A 106 -7.16 -16.56 -13.69
C ASN A 106 -7.96 -15.26 -13.58
N TYR A 107 -8.87 -15.16 -12.62
CA TYR A 107 -9.62 -13.92 -12.36
C TYR A 107 -8.68 -12.74 -12.06
N LEU A 108 -7.72 -12.90 -11.14
CA LEU A 108 -6.76 -11.85 -10.79
C LEU A 108 -5.95 -11.38 -12.01
N ILE A 109 -5.44 -12.32 -12.81
CA ILE A 109 -4.67 -12.03 -14.03
C ILE A 109 -5.54 -11.32 -15.07
N GLU A 110 -6.75 -11.83 -15.32
CA GLU A 110 -7.68 -11.27 -16.30
C GLU A 110 -8.13 -9.86 -15.93
N GLN A 111 -8.55 -9.63 -14.68
CA GLN A 111 -8.97 -8.30 -14.25
C GLN A 111 -7.83 -7.27 -14.34
N THR A 112 -6.61 -7.68 -13.99
CA THR A 112 -5.42 -6.82 -14.17
C THR A 112 -5.19 -6.47 -15.64
N PHE A 113 -5.33 -7.44 -16.56
CA PHE A 113 -5.27 -7.20 -18.00
C PHE A 113 -6.39 -6.27 -18.50
N LEU A 114 -7.61 -6.42 -18.00
CA LEU A 114 -8.73 -5.56 -18.40
C LEU A 114 -8.53 -4.09 -17.96
N ILE A 115 -7.95 -3.85 -16.77
CA ILE A 115 -7.60 -2.49 -16.34
C ILE A 115 -6.48 -1.92 -17.22
N GLU A 116 -5.42 -2.71 -17.50
CA GLU A 116 -4.34 -2.30 -18.41
C GLU A 116 -4.88 -1.84 -19.77
N LYS A 117 -5.81 -2.61 -20.36
CA LYS A 117 -6.39 -2.28 -21.68
C LYS A 117 -7.42 -1.16 -21.64
N GLY A 118 -8.08 -0.97 -20.50
CA GLY A 118 -9.13 0.04 -20.33
C GLY A 118 -8.63 1.43 -19.95
N THR A 119 -7.40 1.54 -19.43
CA THR A 119 -6.84 2.84 -18.97
C THR A 119 -6.11 3.60 -20.08
N SER A 120 -6.28 4.93 -20.09
CA SER A 120 -5.45 5.85 -20.88
C SER A 120 -4.20 6.32 -20.15
N SER A 121 -4.10 6.11 -18.83
CA SER A 121 -2.93 6.48 -18.03
C SER A 121 -1.79 5.48 -18.27
N GLU A 122 -0.68 5.97 -18.82
CA GLU A 122 0.51 5.13 -19.06
C GLU A 122 1.15 4.67 -17.75
N VAL A 123 1.06 5.48 -16.71
CA VAL A 123 1.54 5.14 -15.37
C VAL A 123 0.77 3.95 -14.81
N LEU A 124 -0.56 4.05 -14.76
CA LEU A 124 -1.41 2.96 -14.29
C LEU A 124 -1.27 1.70 -15.16
N LYS A 125 -1.10 1.88 -16.48
CA LYS A 125 -0.85 0.77 -17.39
C LYS A 125 0.41 0.01 -17.01
N GLN A 126 1.51 0.72 -16.74
CA GLN A 126 2.76 0.10 -16.33
C GLN A 126 2.63 -0.62 -14.98
N ASP A 127 1.93 -0.03 -14.01
CA ASP A 127 1.64 -0.68 -12.72
C ASP A 127 0.84 -1.99 -12.90
N MET A 128 -0.15 -2.01 -13.81
CA MET A 128 -0.91 -3.23 -14.15
C MET A 128 -0.06 -4.28 -14.86
N VAL A 129 0.86 -3.87 -15.75
CA VAL A 129 1.81 -4.80 -16.39
C VAL A 129 2.70 -5.47 -15.32
N ASN A 130 3.25 -4.67 -14.41
CA ASN A 130 4.11 -5.14 -13.32
C ASN A 130 3.35 -6.10 -12.38
N MET A 131 2.12 -5.75 -12.02
CA MET A 131 1.24 -6.57 -11.19
C MET A 131 0.91 -7.90 -11.88
N ARG A 132 0.53 -7.88 -13.16
CA ARG A 132 0.23 -9.12 -13.90
C ARG A 132 1.45 -10.04 -13.98
N ALA A 133 2.62 -9.49 -14.29
CA ALA A 133 3.85 -10.28 -14.33
C ALA A 133 4.15 -10.95 -12.98
N CYS A 134 3.93 -10.24 -11.87
CA CYS A 134 4.05 -10.84 -10.53
C CYS A 134 3.06 -12.00 -10.32
N LEU A 135 1.80 -11.83 -10.72
CA LEU A 135 0.76 -12.86 -10.60
C LEU A 135 1.06 -14.11 -11.44
N GLU A 136 1.46 -13.92 -12.70
CA GLU A 136 1.81 -15.01 -13.62
C GLU A 136 2.99 -15.82 -13.10
N VAL A 137 4.09 -15.15 -12.74
CA VAL A 137 5.29 -15.81 -12.19
C VAL A 137 4.99 -16.47 -10.85
N ALA A 138 4.22 -15.83 -9.97
CA ALA A 138 3.80 -16.41 -8.70
C ALA A 138 2.96 -17.68 -8.89
N TYR A 139 2.03 -17.67 -9.84
CA TYR A 139 1.19 -18.82 -10.13
C TYR A 139 2.00 -19.98 -10.70
N GLU A 140 2.86 -19.71 -11.69
CA GLU A 140 3.72 -20.72 -12.30
C GLU A 140 4.66 -21.38 -11.27
N LYS A 141 5.30 -20.56 -10.43
CA LYS A 141 6.29 -21.01 -9.45
C LYS A 141 5.68 -21.45 -8.11
N LYS A 142 4.36 -21.28 -7.94
CA LYS A 142 3.65 -21.44 -6.65
C LYS A 142 4.32 -20.64 -5.52
N ASP A 143 4.71 -19.40 -5.83
CA ASP A 143 5.49 -18.53 -4.94
C ASP A 143 4.64 -17.41 -4.33
N VAL A 144 4.52 -17.48 -3.01
CA VAL A 144 3.80 -16.51 -2.18
C VAL A 144 4.43 -15.11 -2.25
N TYR A 145 5.74 -15.00 -2.48
CA TYR A 145 6.41 -13.70 -2.53
C TYR A 145 5.89 -12.85 -3.68
N GLY A 146 5.70 -13.42 -4.88
CA GLY A 146 5.13 -12.68 -6.01
C GLY A 146 3.70 -12.22 -5.78
N LEU A 147 2.86 -13.04 -5.13
CA LEU A 147 1.51 -12.61 -4.74
C LEU A 147 1.54 -11.44 -3.75
N ARG A 148 2.52 -11.42 -2.84
CA ARG A 148 2.69 -10.29 -1.92
C ARG A 148 3.15 -9.03 -2.64
N LEU A 149 4.00 -9.14 -3.66
CA LEU A 149 4.38 -7.99 -4.50
C LEU A 149 3.16 -7.44 -5.26
N ALA A 150 2.39 -8.31 -5.91
CA ALA A 150 1.13 -7.92 -6.56
C ALA A 150 0.14 -7.26 -5.58
N HIS A 151 0.04 -7.81 -4.35
CA HIS A 151 -0.80 -7.22 -3.31
C HIS A 151 -0.34 -5.82 -2.89
N ARG A 152 0.97 -5.58 -2.77
CA ARG A 152 1.50 -4.25 -2.42
C ARG A 152 1.29 -3.23 -3.54
N ILE A 153 1.41 -3.65 -4.81
CA ILE A 153 1.09 -2.80 -5.96
C ILE A 153 -0.36 -2.35 -5.90
N ILE A 154 -1.32 -3.29 -5.78
CA ILE A 154 -2.75 -2.92 -5.74
C ILE A 154 -3.11 -2.15 -4.47
N HIS A 155 -2.42 -2.39 -3.36
CA HIS A 155 -2.60 -1.64 -2.12
C HIS A 155 -2.23 -0.16 -2.32
N ASP A 156 -1.06 0.13 -2.89
CA ASP A 156 -0.67 1.51 -3.22
C ASP A 156 -1.69 2.15 -4.17
N LEU A 157 -2.16 1.42 -5.19
CA LEU A 157 -3.18 1.94 -6.12
C LEU A 157 -4.52 2.22 -5.43
N ASP A 158 -4.98 1.35 -4.54
CA ASP A 158 -6.19 1.55 -3.76
C ASP A 158 -6.05 2.75 -2.80
N TYR A 159 -4.85 2.94 -2.24
CA TYR A 159 -4.53 4.13 -1.45
C TYR A 159 -4.65 5.41 -2.28
N PHE A 160 -4.00 5.50 -3.44
CA PHE A 160 -3.91 6.74 -4.21
C PHE A 160 -5.14 7.03 -5.07
N ILE A 161 -5.80 6.00 -5.60
CA ILE A 161 -6.97 6.17 -6.49
C ILE A 161 -8.26 6.21 -5.66
N ASN A 162 -8.41 5.31 -4.68
CA ASN A 162 -9.64 5.22 -3.89
C ASN A 162 -9.60 5.98 -2.56
N ASN A 163 -8.47 6.60 -2.21
CA ASN A 163 -8.23 7.17 -0.87
C ASN A 163 -8.48 6.12 0.24
N ASN A 164 -8.22 4.84 -0.06
CA ASN A 164 -8.47 3.75 0.87
C ASN A 164 -7.18 3.34 1.58
N SER A 165 -6.99 3.85 2.79
CA SER A 165 -5.79 3.62 3.60
C SER A 165 -6.07 2.71 4.79
N THR A 166 -6.66 1.53 4.56
CA THR A 166 -7.16 0.65 5.64
C THR A 166 -6.13 0.38 6.75
N ASP A 167 -4.83 0.38 6.42
CA ASP A 167 -3.70 0.29 7.36
C ASP A 167 -2.80 1.55 7.40
N GLY A 168 -3.01 2.53 6.52
CA GLY A 168 -2.21 3.75 6.42
C GLY A 168 -0.80 3.56 5.86
N ILE A 169 -0.47 2.40 5.30
CA ILE A 169 0.88 2.06 4.83
C ILE A 169 0.97 2.30 3.33
N VAL A 170 2.05 2.95 2.87
CA VAL A 170 2.41 2.98 1.44
C VAL A 170 3.65 2.12 1.25
N TYR A 171 3.61 1.18 0.32
CA TYR A 171 4.68 0.22 0.08
C TYR A 171 5.71 0.73 -0.92
N ASN A 172 5.38 1.77 -1.67
CA ASN A 172 6.22 2.42 -2.69
C ASN A 172 6.58 1.48 -3.84
N MET A 173 5.62 0.66 -4.26
CA MET A 173 5.71 -0.30 -5.36
C MET A 173 5.17 0.24 -6.68
N THR A 174 4.57 1.44 -6.67
CA THR A 174 3.98 2.10 -7.83
C THR A 174 4.50 3.51 -7.97
N SER A 175 4.32 4.09 -9.16
CA SER A 175 4.74 5.47 -9.41
C SER A 175 3.95 6.47 -8.59
N TYR A 176 2.72 6.13 -8.22
CA TYR A 176 1.94 6.90 -7.26
C TYR A 176 2.59 6.88 -5.86
N GLY A 177 3.18 5.74 -5.47
CA GLY A 177 3.94 5.54 -4.23
C GLY A 177 5.43 5.92 -4.31
N ASN A 178 5.87 6.74 -5.27
CA ASN A 178 7.27 7.17 -5.42
C ASN A 178 8.27 6.05 -5.80
N ASP A 179 7.82 4.87 -6.24
CA ASP A 179 8.63 3.81 -6.89
C ASP A 179 9.89 3.31 -6.16
N SER A 180 10.13 3.72 -4.92
CA SER A 180 11.41 3.44 -4.23
C SER A 180 11.70 1.95 -4.03
N LYS A 181 10.69 1.08 -4.18
CA LYS A 181 10.81 -0.38 -4.08
C LYS A 181 10.46 -1.13 -5.36
N ILE A 182 10.27 -0.44 -6.49
CA ILE A 182 9.91 -1.09 -7.77
C ILE A 182 10.96 -2.12 -8.23
N ASN A 183 12.23 -1.94 -7.85
CA ASN A 183 13.29 -2.90 -8.15
C ASN A 183 13.05 -4.30 -7.53
N GLU A 184 12.27 -4.42 -6.43
CA GLU A 184 11.85 -5.72 -5.91
C GLU A 184 11.00 -6.48 -6.96
N VAL A 185 10.11 -5.76 -7.65
CA VAL A 185 9.28 -6.31 -8.72
C VAL A 185 10.13 -6.74 -9.91
N PHE A 186 11.01 -5.86 -10.39
CA PHE A 186 11.86 -6.18 -11.54
C PHE A 186 12.83 -7.33 -11.27
N THR A 187 13.32 -7.46 -10.04
CA THR A 187 14.18 -8.59 -9.65
C THR A 187 13.38 -9.90 -9.62
N TYR A 188 12.12 -9.85 -9.21
CA TYR A 188 11.27 -11.03 -9.07
C TYR A 188 10.78 -11.61 -10.40
N ILE A 189 10.44 -10.75 -11.37
CA ILE A 189 9.83 -11.16 -12.64
C ILE A 189 10.85 -11.64 -13.71
N GLN A 190 12.14 -11.53 -13.45
CA GLN A 190 13.23 -12.05 -14.30
C GLN A 190 13.38 -13.56 -14.15
#